data_AF-A0A951S888-F1
#
_entry.id   AF-A0A951S888-F1
#
_cell.length_a   1.000
_cell.length_b   1.000
_cell.length_c   1.000
_cell.angle_alpha   90.00
_cell.angle_beta   90.00
_cell.angle_gamma   90.00
#
_symmetry.space_group_name_H-M   'P 1'
#
loop_
_entity.id
_entity.type
_entity.pdbx_description
1 polymer ?
#
loop_
_entity_poly.entity_id
_entity_poly.type
_entity_poly.pdbx_seq_one_letter_code
_entity_poly.pdbx_strand_id
1 'polypeptide(L)'
;MFNRRFLRIKAFQALYAYQQDESPNRSLHEKNLQRSLDKATELYIFLLAFPKAFREFVSLELDTQKNKYIPVQTLITPLEAIANNKAILLIENSTEVSEAVKKHKVIWNNTRDLFKELIQLVKKNKLFIQYTQKNNPTFTDDKLILNEIIEVLIAESDIFENYIEDHFINWEDDQVLVCGQVLKTIAELNENQTT
;
A
#
# COMPACT_ATOMS: atom_id res chain seq x y z
N MET A 1 -7.85 -9.49 -9.19
CA MET A 1 -9.04 -10.38 -9.04
C MET A 1 -8.91 -11.10 -7.72
N PHE A 2 -9.89 -11.02 -6.81
CA PHE A 2 -9.74 -11.58 -5.46
C PHE A 2 -9.47 -13.08 -5.46
N ASN A 3 -8.65 -13.52 -4.51
CA ASN A 3 -8.39 -14.93 -4.29
C ASN A 3 -9.71 -15.68 -4.01
N ARG A 4 -9.90 -16.88 -4.57
CA ARG A 4 -11.07 -17.74 -4.29
C ARG A 4 -11.26 -18.01 -2.80
N ARG A 5 -10.18 -18.05 -2.02
CA ARG A 5 -10.24 -18.17 -0.56
C ARG A 5 -10.95 -16.96 0.07
N PHE A 6 -10.62 -15.74 -0.36
CA PHE A 6 -11.22 -14.50 0.13
C PHE A 6 -12.74 -14.48 -0.13
N LEU A 7 -13.16 -14.80 -1.35
CA LEU A 7 -14.59 -14.84 -1.71
C LEU A 7 -15.38 -15.85 -0.87
N ARG A 8 -14.79 -17.01 -0.56
CA ARG A 8 -15.44 -18.02 0.31
C ARG A 8 -15.60 -17.54 1.74
N ILE A 9 -14.59 -16.85 2.29
CA ILE A 9 -14.65 -16.29 3.63
C ILE A 9 -15.77 -15.24 3.71
N LYS A 10 -15.83 -14.29 2.76
CA LYS A 10 -16.89 -13.28 2.70
C LYS A 10 -18.28 -13.87 2.53
N ALA A 11 -18.42 -14.88 1.66
CA ALA A 11 -19.69 -15.60 1.50
C ALA A 11 -20.11 -16.32 2.79
N PHE A 12 -19.16 -16.94 3.50
CA PHE A 12 -19.43 -17.60 4.78
C PHE A 12 -19.84 -16.60 5.86
N GLN A 13 -19.15 -15.47 5.98
CA GLN A 13 -19.51 -14.38 6.90
C GLN A 13 -20.93 -13.85 6.64
N ALA A 14 -21.28 -13.63 5.36
CA ALA A 14 -22.62 -13.19 4.99
C ALA A 14 -23.71 -14.24 5.30
N LEU A 15 -23.44 -15.53 5.04
CA LEU A 15 -24.37 -16.61 5.38
C LEU A 15 -24.54 -16.77 6.89
N TYR A 16 -23.45 -16.64 7.64
CA TYR A 16 -23.48 -16.69 9.10
C TYR A 16 -24.32 -15.54 9.68
N ALA A 17 -24.10 -14.30 9.20
CA ALA A 17 -24.90 -13.15 9.58
C ALA A 17 -26.38 -13.32 9.22
N TYR A 18 -26.68 -13.87 8.04
CA TYR A 18 -28.05 -14.20 7.62
C TYR A 18 -28.72 -15.22 8.56
N GLN A 19 -27.99 -16.24 9.02
CA GLN A 19 -28.53 -17.28 9.90
C GLN A 19 -28.73 -16.79 11.35
N GLN A 20 -27.94 -15.82 11.79
CA GLN A 20 -28.02 -15.22 13.13
C GLN A 20 -29.12 -14.15 13.26
N ASP A 21 -29.56 -13.58 12.14
CA ASP A 21 -30.58 -12.54 12.10
C ASP A 21 -31.95 -13.12 12.50
N GLU A 22 -32.60 -12.50 13.49
CA GLU A 22 -33.93 -12.90 13.98
C GLU A 22 -35.02 -12.70 12.92
N SER A 23 -34.79 -11.81 11.95
CA SER A 23 -35.71 -11.49 10.85
C SER A 23 -34.99 -11.39 9.51
N PRO A 24 -34.45 -12.51 9.00
CA PRO A 24 -33.46 -12.50 7.93
C PRO A 24 -34.06 -11.99 6.62
N ASN A 25 -33.46 -10.93 6.08
CA ASN A 25 -33.80 -10.40 4.75
C ASN A 25 -32.68 -10.71 3.75
N ARG A 26 -32.94 -11.66 2.84
CA ARG A 26 -31.95 -12.09 1.84
C ARG A 26 -31.39 -10.93 1.01
N SER A 27 -32.26 -10.03 0.55
CA SER A 27 -31.84 -8.91 -0.31
C SER A 27 -30.91 -7.94 0.43
N LEU A 28 -31.18 -7.70 1.71
CA LEU A 28 -30.32 -6.88 2.56
C LEU A 28 -28.93 -7.52 2.74
N HIS A 29 -28.89 -8.81 3.09
CA HIS A 29 -27.63 -9.54 3.32
C HIS A 29 -26.80 -9.68 2.04
N GLU A 30 -27.43 -9.88 0.88
CA GLU A 30 -26.76 -9.88 -0.41
C GLU A 30 -26.14 -8.51 -0.73
N LYS A 31 -26.88 -7.42 -0.47
CA LYS A 31 -26.36 -6.06 -0.63
C LYS A 31 -25.20 -5.75 0.31
N ASN A 32 -25.25 -6.25 1.55
CA ASN A 32 -24.16 -6.09 2.51
C ASN A 32 -22.91 -6.87 2.08
N LEU A 33 -23.06 -8.09 1.55
CA LEU A 33 -21.96 -8.86 0.98
C LEU A 33 -21.31 -8.09 -0.19
N GLN A 34 -22.10 -7.57 -1.13
CA GLN A 34 -21.58 -6.77 -2.25
C GLN A 34 -20.81 -5.56 -1.75
N ARG A 35 -21.37 -4.79 -0.81
CA ARG A 35 -20.69 -3.65 -0.18
C ARG A 35 -19.37 -4.05 0.48
N SER A 36 -19.32 -5.19 1.16
CA SER A 36 -18.08 -5.66 1.77
C SER A 36 -17.01 -6.02 0.73
N LEU A 37 -17.41 -6.59 -0.41
CA LEU A 37 -16.48 -6.88 -1.51
C LEU A 37 -15.98 -5.60 -2.18
N ASP A 38 -16.87 -4.62 -2.38
CA ASP A 38 -16.51 -3.31 -2.91
C ASP A 38 -15.50 -2.61 -1.99
N LYS A 39 -15.75 -2.62 -0.67
CA LYS A 39 -14.84 -2.03 0.33
C LYS A 39 -13.47 -2.71 0.37
N ALA A 40 -13.41 -4.03 0.27
CA ALA A 40 -12.13 -4.73 0.14
C ALA A 40 -11.40 -4.38 -1.17
N THR A 41 -12.14 -4.05 -2.23
CA THR A 41 -11.55 -3.62 -3.51
C THR A 41 -10.97 -2.22 -3.38
N GLU A 42 -11.71 -1.32 -2.73
CA GLU A 42 -11.24 0.01 -2.38
C GLU A 42 -9.97 -0.06 -1.52
N LEU A 43 -9.93 -0.93 -0.51
CA LEU A 43 -8.76 -1.14 0.34
C LEU A 43 -7.54 -1.64 -0.45
N TYR A 44 -7.75 -2.60 -1.35
CA TYR A 44 -6.70 -3.11 -2.23
C TYR A 44 -6.10 -2.01 -3.11
N ILE A 45 -6.96 -1.20 -3.73
CA ILE A 45 -6.54 -0.07 -4.58
C ILE A 45 -5.86 1.01 -3.74
N PHE A 46 -6.35 1.26 -2.53
CA PHE A 46 -5.78 2.19 -1.58
C PHE A 46 -4.32 1.84 -1.25
N LEU A 47 -4.06 0.58 -0.91
CA LEU A 47 -2.68 0.10 -0.67
C LEU A 47 -1.83 0.07 -1.94
N LEU A 48 -2.40 -0.22 -3.12
CA LEU A 48 -1.64 -0.11 -4.37
C LEU A 48 -1.28 1.32 -4.76
N ALA A 49 -2.05 2.31 -4.30
CA ALA A 49 -1.77 3.72 -4.52
C ALA A 49 -0.68 4.26 -3.57
N PHE A 50 -0.38 3.55 -2.48
CA PHE A 50 0.61 3.95 -1.48
C PHE A 50 1.99 4.26 -2.09
N PRO A 51 2.60 3.41 -2.95
CA PRO A 51 3.95 3.65 -3.45
C PRO A 51 4.08 4.99 -4.18
N LYS A 52 3.05 5.36 -4.95
CA LYS A 52 2.98 6.66 -5.63
C LYS A 52 2.93 7.81 -4.63
N ALA A 53 1.98 7.78 -3.70
CA ALA A 53 1.83 8.84 -2.70
C ALA A 53 3.09 8.99 -1.83
N PHE A 54 3.73 7.88 -1.50
CA PHE A 54 4.97 7.85 -0.74
C PHE A 54 6.13 8.46 -1.53
N ARG A 55 6.28 8.14 -2.83
CA ARG A 55 7.32 8.73 -3.69
C ARG A 55 7.14 10.23 -3.89
N GLU A 56 5.91 10.70 -4.07
CA GLU A 56 5.62 12.13 -4.16
C GLU A 56 6.09 12.85 -2.89
N PHE A 57 5.79 12.31 -1.72
CA PHE A 57 6.25 12.86 -0.45
C PHE A 57 7.77 12.83 -0.29
N VAL A 58 8.39 11.68 -0.60
CA VAL A 58 9.85 11.50 -0.54
C VAL A 58 10.57 12.46 -1.48
N SER A 59 10.03 12.70 -2.69
CA SER A 59 10.60 13.64 -3.66
C SER A 59 10.54 15.08 -3.15
N LEU A 60 9.42 15.49 -2.54
CA LEU A 60 9.30 16.81 -1.91
C LEU A 60 10.30 17.00 -0.77
N GLU A 61 10.49 15.98 0.08
CA GLU A 61 11.49 16.09 1.15
C GLU A 61 12.92 16.01 0.63
N LEU A 62 13.17 15.26 -0.45
CA LEU A 62 14.46 15.25 -1.13
C LEU A 62 14.82 16.63 -1.66
N ASP A 63 13.91 17.30 -2.35
CA ASP A 63 14.09 18.66 -2.85
C ASP A 63 14.32 19.65 -1.71
N THR A 64 13.56 19.51 -0.62
CA THR A 64 13.74 20.33 0.58
C THR A 64 15.13 20.13 1.20
N GLN A 65 15.66 18.91 1.24
CA GLN A 65 17.01 18.64 1.77
C GLN A 65 18.12 19.10 0.83
N LYS A 66 17.93 19.00 -0.50
CA LYS A 66 18.89 19.49 -1.50
C LYS A 66 18.98 21.02 -1.51
N ASN A 67 17.85 21.70 -1.29
CA ASN A 67 17.78 23.15 -1.27
C ASN A 67 18.24 23.78 0.07
N LYS A 68 18.58 22.97 1.09
CA LYS A 68 19.16 23.48 2.33
C LYS A 68 20.59 23.97 2.13
N TYR A 69 20.95 24.99 2.89
CA TYR A 69 22.27 25.61 2.87
C TYR A 69 23.42 24.63 3.20
N ILE A 70 23.12 23.56 3.95
CA ILE A 70 24.06 22.46 4.21
C ILE A 70 23.32 21.14 3.88
N PRO A 71 23.54 20.57 2.69
CA PRO A 71 22.98 19.28 2.31
C PRO A 71 23.59 18.17 3.16
N VAL A 72 22.75 17.42 3.88
CA VAL A 72 23.20 16.28 4.68
C VAL A 72 23.09 15.01 3.84
N GLN A 73 24.23 14.58 3.27
CA GLN A 73 24.26 13.45 2.33
C GLN A 73 23.69 12.15 2.93
N THR A 74 23.84 11.94 4.24
CA THR A 74 23.30 10.76 4.94
C THR A 74 21.77 10.73 4.98
N LEU A 75 21.10 11.88 4.84
CA LEU A 75 19.65 11.96 4.73
C LEU A 75 19.17 11.90 3.28
N ILE A 76 19.99 12.39 2.34
CA ILE A 76 19.69 12.45 0.91
C ILE A 76 19.77 11.07 0.27
N THR A 77 20.84 10.30 0.52
CA THR A 77 21.05 8.98 -0.12
C THR A 77 19.87 8.01 0.09
N PRO A 78 19.32 7.84 1.31
CA PRO A 78 18.08 7.08 1.52
C PRO A 78 16.89 7.55 0.69
N LEU A 79 16.67 8.87 0.61
CA LEU A 79 15.53 9.45 -0.09
C LEU A 79 15.67 9.29 -1.61
N GLU A 80 16.90 9.43 -2.14
CA GLU A 80 17.20 9.16 -3.55
C GLU A 80 17.00 7.68 -3.90
N ALA A 81 17.39 6.77 -3.00
CA ALA A 81 17.23 5.33 -3.22
C ALA A 81 15.75 4.91 -3.32
N ILE A 82 14.86 5.57 -2.57
CA ILE A 82 13.41 5.36 -2.66
C ILE A 82 12.84 6.07 -3.90
N ALA A 83 13.20 7.34 -4.13
CA ALA A 83 12.66 8.14 -5.24
C ALA A 83 13.03 7.57 -6.62
N ASN A 84 14.18 6.90 -6.73
CA ASN A 84 14.67 6.28 -7.97
C ASN A 84 14.33 4.79 -8.09
N ASN A 85 13.59 4.21 -7.14
CA ASN A 85 13.20 2.80 -7.19
C ASN A 85 12.31 2.54 -8.42
N LYS A 86 12.73 1.61 -9.28
CA LYS A 86 12.05 1.31 -10.56
C LYS A 86 10.67 0.69 -10.36
N ALA A 87 10.47 -0.11 -9.31
CA ALA A 87 9.18 -0.73 -9.03
C ALA A 87 8.13 0.33 -8.67
N ILE A 88 8.52 1.33 -7.88
CA ILE A 88 7.63 2.45 -7.53
C ILE A 88 7.28 3.29 -8.78
N LEU A 89 8.29 3.58 -9.61
CA LEU A 89 8.11 4.28 -10.88
C LEU A 89 7.14 3.57 -11.83
N LEU A 90 7.20 2.24 -11.92
CA LEU A 90 6.25 1.47 -12.73
C LEU A 90 4.82 1.58 -12.22
N ILE A 91 4.62 1.50 -10.89
CA ILE A 91 3.28 1.64 -10.28
C ILE A 91 2.72 3.04 -10.52
N GLU A 92 3.55 4.07 -10.42
CA GLU A 92 3.13 5.46 -10.66
C GLU A 92 2.75 5.73 -12.11
N ASN A 93 3.49 5.16 -13.06
CA ASN A 93 3.24 5.32 -14.49
C ASN A 93 2.13 4.40 -15.02
N SER A 94 1.71 3.40 -14.23
CA SER A 94 0.65 2.48 -14.63
C SER A 94 -0.68 3.21 -14.81
N THR A 95 -1.18 3.17 -16.04
CA THR A 95 -2.49 3.72 -16.41
C THR A 95 -3.62 3.02 -15.65
N GLU A 96 -3.52 1.70 -15.48
CA GLU A 96 -4.49 0.86 -14.76
C GLU A 96 -4.67 1.30 -13.30
N VAL A 97 -3.55 1.55 -12.59
CA VAL A 97 -3.59 2.02 -11.20
C VAL A 97 -4.19 3.42 -11.13
N SER A 98 -3.81 4.31 -12.04
CA SER A 98 -4.34 5.68 -12.09
C SER A 98 -5.86 5.71 -12.34
N GLU A 99 -6.36 4.87 -13.24
CA GLU A 99 -7.79 4.73 -13.51
C GLU A 99 -8.54 4.10 -12.33
N ALA A 100 -7.97 3.07 -11.70
CA ALA A 100 -8.54 2.43 -10.52
C ALA A 100 -8.67 3.43 -9.35
N VAL A 101 -7.64 4.22 -9.10
CA VAL A 101 -7.63 5.27 -8.07
C VAL A 101 -8.71 6.31 -8.32
N LYS A 102 -8.85 6.78 -9.58
CA LYS A 102 -9.92 7.73 -9.97
C LYS A 102 -11.32 7.15 -9.81
N LYS A 103 -11.51 5.90 -10.25
CA LYS A 103 -12.80 5.20 -10.19
C LYS A 103 -13.27 5.01 -8.75
N HIS A 104 -12.37 4.60 -7.87
CA HIS A 104 -12.66 4.34 -6.46
C HIS A 104 -12.49 5.58 -5.57
N LYS A 105 -12.13 6.73 -6.15
CA LYS A 105 -11.91 8.01 -5.44
C LYS A 105 -10.99 7.86 -4.23
N VAL A 106 -9.95 7.05 -4.40
CA VAL A 106 -8.94 6.76 -3.38
C VAL A 106 -8.03 7.99 -3.25
N ILE A 107 -7.93 8.53 -2.04
CA ILE A 107 -7.08 9.70 -1.77
C ILE A 107 -6.32 9.47 -0.46
N TRP A 108 -5.00 9.68 -0.51
CA TRP A 108 -4.14 9.73 0.68
C TRP A 108 -4.12 11.18 1.19
N ASN A 109 -4.90 11.47 2.24
CA ASN A 109 -5.04 12.80 2.83
C ASN A 109 -4.38 12.86 4.20
N ASN A 110 -3.81 14.01 4.60
CA ASN A 110 -3.21 14.20 5.93
C ASN A 110 -2.12 13.17 6.30
N THR A 111 -1.44 12.59 5.32
CA THR A 111 -0.47 11.50 5.51
C THR A 111 0.96 11.97 5.73
N ARG A 112 1.15 13.27 5.99
CA ARG A 112 2.49 13.85 6.17
C ARG A 112 3.22 13.24 7.36
N ASP A 113 2.56 13.16 8.51
CA ASP A 113 3.19 12.64 9.73
C ASP A 113 3.42 11.13 9.63
N LEU A 114 2.46 10.41 9.03
CA LEU A 114 2.60 9.00 8.66
C LEU A 114 3.85 8.75 7.80
N PHE A 115 4.01 9.48 6.68
CA PHE A 115 5.15 9.26 5.80
C PHE A 115 6.48 9.68 6.42
N LYS A 116 6.49 10.70 7.30
CA LYS A 116 7.69 11.07 8.06
C LYS A 116 8.11 9.96 9.02
N GLU A 117 7.17 9.40 9.75
CA GLU A 117 7.42 8.27 10.65
C GLU A 117 7.93 7.07 9.85
N LEU A 118 7.25 6.73 8.74
CA LEU A 118 7.64 5.61 7.90
C LEU A 118 9.08 5.76 7.38
N ILE A 119 9.48 6.96 6.95
CA ILE A 119 10.88 7.21 6.54
C ILE A 119 11.85 6.92 7.68
N GLN A 120 11.50 7.24 8.93
CA GLN A 120 12.35 6.95 10.09
C GLN A 120 12.42 5.45 10.40
N LEU A 121 11.31 4.72 10.27
CA LEU A 121 11.26 3.27 10.43
C LEU A 121 12.08 2.57 9.34
N VAL A 122 11.84 2.93 8.07
CA VAL A 122 12.57 2.38 6.92
C VAL A 122 14.07 2.65 7.02
N LYS A 123 14.49 3.83 7.50
CA LYS A 123 15.91 4.15 7.72
C LYS A 123 16.58 3.27 8.77
N LYS A 124 15.83 2.77 9.75
CA LYS A 124 16.35 1.85 10.78
C LYS A 124 16.40 0.40 10.30
N ASN A 125 15.65 0.06 9.25
CA ASN A 125 15.60 -1.30 8.72
C ASN A 125 16.95 -1.70 8.09
N LYS A 126 17.46 -2.86 8.52
CA LYS A 126 18.74 -3.42 8.06
C LYS A 126 18.75 -3.69 6.54
N LEU A 127 17.64 -4.19 6.00
CA LEU A 127 17.54 -4.51 4.57
C LEU A 127 17.63 -3.23 3.73
N PHE A 128 16.97 -2.17 4.18
CA PHE A 128 17.02 -0.89 3.51
C PHE A 128 18.43 -0.26 3.56
N ILE A 129 19.12 -0.34 4.70
CA ILE A 129 20.51 0.13 4.81
C ILE A 129 21.41 -0.60 3.80
N GLN A 130 21.29 -1.93 3.69
CA GLN A 130 22.05 -2.72 2.71
C GLN A 130 21.72 -2.31 1.26
N TYR A 131 20.45 -2.03 0.97
CA TYR A 131 20.04 -1.55 -0.35
C TYR A 131 20.64 -0.19 -0.70
N THR A 132 20.68 0.76 0.25
CA THR A 132 21.33 2.07 0.00
C THR A 132 22.83 2.01 -0.27
N GLN A 133 23.48 0.89 0.10
CA GLN A 133 24.90 0.65 -0.16
C GLN A 133 25.17 -0.01 -1.52
N LYS A 134 24.13 -0.51 -2.21
CA LYS A 134 24.28 -1.10 -3.55
C LYS A 134 24.39 0.01 -4.60
N ASN A 135 25.50 0.05 -5.32
CA ASN A 135 25.75 1.05 -6.39
C ASN A 135 24.84 0.90 -7.63
N ASN A 136 24.19 -0.25 -7.81
CA ASN A 136 23.26 -0.50 -8.93
C ASN A 136 22.25 -1.60 -8.52
N PRO A 137 21.13 -1.24 -7.88
CA PRO A 137 20.13 -2.22 -7.52
C PRO A 137 19.47 -2.81 -8.76
N THR A 138 19.22 -4.12 -8.72
CA THR A 138 18.48 -4.81 -9.78
C THR A 138 16.97 -4.56 -9.60
N PHE A 139 16.17 -4.78 -10.64
CA PHE A 139 14.72 -4.67 -10.51
C PHE A 139 14.14 -5.61 -9.43
N THR A 140 14.77 -6.77 -9.22
CA THR A 140 14.40 -7.68 -8.14
C THR A 140 14.70 -7.08 -6.76
N ASP A 141 15.83 -6.39 -6.61
CA ASP A 141 16.16 -5.69 -5.36
C ASP A 141 15.16 -4.56 -5.07
N ASP A 142 14.78 -3.80 -6.10
CA ASP A 142 13.80 -2.71 -6.01
C ASP A 142 12.44 -3.23 -5.53
N LYS A 143 11.99 -4.37 -6.06
CA LYS A 143 10.74 -5.03 -5.65
C LYS A 143 10.80 -5.53 -4.21
N LEU A 144 11.92 -6.13 -3.81
CA LEU A 144 12.09 -6.63 -2.44
C LEU A 144 12.02 -5.49 -1.42
N ILE A 145 12.66 -4.36 -1.71
CA ILE A 145 12.60 -3.20 -0.83
C ILE A 145 11.22 -2.55 -0.81
N LEU A 146 10.52 -2.51 -1.94
CA LEU A 146 9.14 -2.03 -1.94
C LEU A 146 8.23 -2.90 -1.06
N ASN A 147 8.36 -4.23 -1.16
CA ASN A 147 7.63 -5.15 -0.28
C ASN A 147 7.97 -4.91 1.19
N GLU A 148 9.26 -4.77 1.50
CA GLU A 148 9.72 -4.50 2.87
C GLU A 148 9.15 -3.18 3.41
N ILE A 149 9.12 -2.11 2.61
CA ILE A 149 8.55 -0.82 3.02
C ILE A 149 7.06 -0.96 3.34
N ILE A 150 6.33 -1.74 2.53
CA ILE A 150 4.90 -1.99 2.75
C ILE A 150 4.69 -2.85 4.00
N GLU A 151 5.52 -3.89 4.20
CA GLU A 151 5.46 -4.71 5.41
C GLU A 151 5.75 -3.89 6.68
N VAL A 152 6.78 -3.03 6.66
CA VAL A 152 7.08 -2.12 7.77
C VAL A 152 5.95 -1.12 8.01
N LEU A 153 5.35 -0.57 6.96
CA LEU A 153 4.19 0.33 7.08
C LEU A 153 3.04 -0.36 7.82
N ILE A 154 2.73 -1.60 7.46
CA ILE A 154 1.57 -2.32 7.97
C ILE A 154 1.85 -2.89 9.38
N ALA A 155 3.07 -3.33 9.65
CA ALA A 155 3.42 -4.03 10.88
C ALA A 155 3.99 -3.12 11.99
N GLU A 156 4.61 -2.00 11.66
CA GLU A 156 5.35 -1.16 12.62
C GLU A 156 4.81 0.27 12.78
N SER A 157 3.87 0.74 11.94
CA SER A 157 3.33 2.09 12.06
C SER A 157 1.96 2.10 12.73
N ASP A 158 1.94 2.47 14.01
CA ASP A 158 0.70 2.69 14.76
C ASP A 158 -0.14 3.83 14.12
N ILE A 159 0.52 4.84 13.54
CA ILE A 159 -0.16 5.93 12.83
C ILE A 159 -0.92 5.38 11.61
N PHE A 160 -0.32 4.43 10.90
CA PHE A 160 -0.97 3.77 9.77
C PHE A 160 -2.19 2.97 10.20
N GLU A 161 -2.05 2.19 11.29
CA GLU A 161 -3.15 1.38 11.84
C GLU A 161 -4.35 2.25 12.21
N ASN A 162 -4.13 3.33 12.98
CA ASN A 162 -5.19 4.28 13.31
C ASN A 162 -5.79 4.93 12.05
N TYR A 163 -4.94 5.35 11.11
CA TYR A 163 -5.39 5.98 9.87
C TYR A 163 -6.28 5.04 9.05
N ILE A 164 -5.91 3.77 8.94
CA ILE A 164 -6.63 2.82 8.08
C ILE A 164 -7.93 2.35 8.72
N GLU A 165 -7.98 2.20 10.05
CA GLU A 165 -9.21 1.88 10.77
C GLU A 165 -10.27 2.98 10.63
N ASP A 166 -9.86 4.25 10.67
CA ASP A 166 -10.76 5.40 10.45
C ASP A 166 -11.40 5.40 9.05
N HIS A 167 -10.70 4.85 8.05
CA HIS A 167 -11.16 4.82 6.65
C HIS A 167 -11.85 3.49 6.28
N PHE A 168 -11.45 2.39 6.90
CA PHE A 168 -11.87 1.03 6.59
C PHE A 168 -12.22 0.26 7.86
N ILE A 169 -13.50 0.27 8.22
CA ILE A 169 -14.02 -0.41 9.43
C ILE A 169 -13.78 -1.93 9.45
N ASN A 170 -13.61 -2.55 8.28
CA ASN A 170 -13.35 -4.00 8.14
C ASN A 170 -11.85 -4.31 8.00
N TRP A 171 -10.97 -3.37 8.33
CA TRP A 171 -9.51 -3.53 8.20
C TRP A 171 -9.02 -4.82 8.84
N GLU A 172 -9.41 -5.09 10.09
CA GLU A 172 -8.94 -6.27 10.84
C GLU A 172 -9.25 -7.60 10.13
N ASP A 173 -10.43 -7.70 9.52
CA ASP A 173 -10.88 -8.89 8.79
C ASP A 173 -10.19 -9.02 7.42
N ASP A 174 -9.93 -7.89 6.75
CA ASP A 174 -9.51 -7.85 5.36
C ASP A 174 -7.98 -7.72 5.19
N GLN A 175 -7.26 -7.24 6.20
CA GLN A 175 -5.83 -6.91 6.14
C GLN A 175 -4.98 -8.06 5.61
N VAL A 176 -5.10 -9.27 6.16
CA VAL A 176 -4.23 -10.40 5.81
C VAL A 176 -4.37 -10.76 4.33
N LEU A 177 -5.61 -10.76 3.83
CA LEU A 177 -5.93 -11.21 2.48
C LEU A 177 -5.68 -10.11 1.45
N VAL A 178 -5.91 -8.85 1.81
CA VAL A 178 -5.66 -7.71 0.92
C VAL A 178 -4.17 -7.40 0.83
N CYS A 179 -3.45 -7.36 1.96
CA CYS A 179 -1.99 -7.15 1.96
C CYS A 179 -1.26 -8.25 1.19
N GLY A 180 -1.66 -9.52 1.39
CA GLY A 180 -1.11 -10.63 0.61
C GLY A 180 -1.38 -10.51 -0.90
N GLN A 181 -2.49 -9.90 -1.31
CA GLN A 181 -2.75 -9.62 -2.73
C GLN A 181 -1.89 -8.48 -3.25
N VAL A 182 -1.71 -7.40 -2.49
CA VAL A 182 -0.85 -6.28 -2.86
C VAL A 182 0.59 -6.75 -3.06
N LEU A 183 1.14 -7.48 -2.08
CA LEU A 183 2.50 -8.03 -2.16
C LEU A 183 2.67 -8.98 -3.35
N LYS A 184 1.65 -9.80 -3.64
CA LYS A 184 1.67 -10.67 -4.81
C LYS A 184 1.65 -9.87 -6.11
N THR A 185 0.81 -8.85 -6.22
CA THR A 185 0.77 -7.97 -7.39
C THR A 185 2.11 -7.30 -7.61
N ILE A 186 2.75 -6.80 -6.55
CA ILE A 186 4.08 -6.20 -6.63
C ILE A 186 5.14 -7.23 -7.05
N ALA A 187 5.07 -8.46 -6.54
CA ALA A 187 5.99 -9.53 -6.93
C ALA A 187 5.85 -9.90 -8.42
N GLU A 188 4.62 -9.88 -8.95
CA GLU A 188 4.27 -10.18 -10.35
C GLU A 188 4.63 -9.04 -11.33
N LEU A 189 4.98 -7.85 -10.85
CA LEU A 189 5.47 -6.76 -11.70
C LEU A 189 6.71 -7.21 -12.47
N ASN A 190 6.72 -6.91 -13.77
CA ASN A 190 7.85 -7.18 -14.67
C ASN A 190 8.35 -5.87 -15.28
N GLU A 191 9.68 -5.73 -15.42
CA GLU A 191 10.33 -4.53 -15.96
C GLU A 191 9.86 -4.18 -17.41
N ASN A 192 9.29 -5.16 -18.12
CA ASN A 192 8.75 -5.02 -19.47
C ASN A 192 7.24 -4.73 -19.54
N GLN A 193 6.55 -4.53 -18.42
CA GLN A 193 5.15 -4.08 -18.44
C GLN A 193 5.10 -2.61 -18.86
N THR A 194 5.21 -2.42 -20.17
CA THR A 194 4.86 -1.17 -20.83
C THR A 194 3.34 -1.22 -21.00
N THR A 195 2.60 -0.55 -20.12
CA THR A 195 1.17 -0.27 -20.31
C THR A 195 0.80 1.13 -19.86
#